data_AF-A0A852SM58-F1
#
_entry.id   AF-A0A852SM58-F1
#
_cell.length_a   1.000
_cell.length_b   1.000
_cell.length_c   1.000
_cell.angle_alpha   90.00
_cell.angle_beta   90.00
_cell.angle_gamma   90.00
#
_symmetry.space_group_name_H-M   'P 1'
#
loop_
_entity.id
_entity.type
_entity.pdbx_description
1 polymer ?
#
loop_
_entity_poly.entity_id
_entity_poly.type
_entity_poly.pdbx_seq_one_letter_code
_entity_poly.pdbx_strand_id
1 'polypeptide(L)'
;MARKVIDEPSEDVVENAKKERAARRNPFARIILFIKQVFTELKKVVTPTRRELLNYTLVVLIFVVIMMAIVVGLDQLFGWLAIIVFGDPA
;
A
#
# COMPACT_ATOMS: atom_id res chain seq x y z
N MET A 1 -51.60 53.19 -10.13
CA MET A 1 -50.28 53.23 -10.81
C MET A 1 -49.20 53.39 -9.74
N ALA A 2 -48.56 52.31 -9.29
CA ALA A 2 -47.30 52.38 -8.57
C ALA A 2 -46.57 51.04 -8.76
N ARG A 3 -45.54 51.13 -9.59
CA ARG A 3 -44.64 50.08 -10.03
C ARG A 3 -43.53 49.94 -8.98
N LYS A 4 -43.25 48.72 -8.53
CA LYS A 4 -41.89 48.24 -8.17
C LYS A 4 -41.94 46.73 -7.94
N VAL A 5 -41.99 46.02 -9.08
CA VAL A 5 -41.61 44.62 -9.19
C VAL A 5 -40.23 44.64 -9.85
N ILE A 6 -39.19 44.59 -9.03
CA ILE A 6 -37.78 44.33 -9.37
C ILE A 6 -37.26 43.66 -8.09
N ASP A 7 -37.42 42.35 -7.93
CA ASP A 7 -36.52 41.32 -8.42
C ASP A 7 -35.06 41.59 -8.02
N GLU A 8 -34.69 41.16 -6.81
CA GLU A 8 -33.31 40.82 -6.46
C GLU A 8 -33.30 39.80 -5.29
N PRO A 9 -33.50 38.50 -5.57
CA PRO A 9 -33.25 37.42 -4.62
C PRO A 9 -31.86 36.77 -4.84
N SER A 10 -30.92 37.43 -5.54
CA SER A 10 -29.72 36.77 -6.08
C SER A 10 -28.37 37.23 -5.53
N GLU A 11 -28.24 38.36 -4.83
CA GLU A 11 -26.90 38.78 -4.34
C GLU A 11 -26.43 37.91 -3.17
N ASP A 12 -27.28 37.71 -2.18
CA ASP A 12 -27.01 36.96 -0.96
C ASP A 12 -26.84 35.45 -1.22
N VAL A 13 -27.57 34.89 -2.18
CA VAL A 13 -27.38 33.50 -2.62
C VAL A 13 -26.05 33.32 -3.36
N VAL A 14 -25.66 34.31 -4.17
CA VAL A 14 -24.39 34.29 -4.91
C VAL A 14 -23.20 34.56 -4.00
N GLU A 15 -23.34 35.41 -2.98
CA GLU A 15 -22.33 35.68 -1.96
C GLU A 15 -22.05 34.45 -1.10
N ASN A 16 -23.11 33.76 -0.66
CA ASN A 16 -23.02 32.50 0.08
C ASN A 16 -22.39 31.40 -0.78
N ALA A 17 -22.76 31.29 -2.06
CA ALA A 17 -22.13 30.34 -2.98
C ALA A 17 -20.64 30.65 -3.27
N LYS A 18 -20.24 31.92 -3.25
CA LYS A 18 -18.83 32.33 -3.37
C LYS A 18 -18.03 32.03 -2.10
N LYS A 19 -18.60 32.28 -0.91
CA LYS A 19 -18.01 31.92 0.39
C LYS A 19 -17.87 30.40 0.54
N GLU A 20 -18.87 29.62 0.13
CA GLU A 20 -18.78 28.16 0.05
C GLU A 20 -17.74 27.68 -0.97
N ARG A 21 -17.64 28.30 -2.15
CA ARG A 21 -16.59 27.97 -3.14
C ARG A 21 -15.19 28.32 -2.66
N ALA A 22 -15.02 29.42 -1.93
CA ALA A 22 -13.76 29.82 -1.31
C ALA A 22 -13.37 28.87 -0.16
N ALA A 23 -14.33 28.45 0.66
CA ALA A 23 -14.15 27.43 1.69
C ALA A 23 -13.83 26.04 1.08
N ARG A 24 -14.36 25.71 -0.10
CA ARG A 24 -14.00 24.51 -0.86
C ARG A 24 -12.56 24.52 -1.41
N ARG A 25 -11.88 25.68 -1.42
CA ARG A 25 -10.45 25.81 -1.76
C ARG A 25 -9.51 25.55 -0.58
N ASN A 26 -10.03 25.16 0.57
CA ASN A 26 -9.23 24.95 1.78
C ASN A 26 -8.33 23.70 1.64
N PRO A 27 -7.00 23.81 1.67
CA PRO A 27 -6.08 22.67 1.51
C PRO A 27 -6.31 21.56 2.54
N PHE A 28 -6.76 21.91 3.75
CA PHE A 28 -7.14 20.95 4.78
C PHE A 28 -8.33 20.06 4.38
N ALA A 29 -9.33 20.62 3.68
CA ALA A 29 -10.45 19.84 3.18
C ALA A 29 -10.00 18.81 2.13
N ARG A 30 -8.96 19.14 1.36
CA ARG A 30 -8.36 18.25 0.35
C ARG A 30 -7.62 17.07 1.00
N ILE A 31 -6.90 17.31 2.09
CA ILE A 31 -6.22 16.27 2.88
C ILE A 31 -7.24 15.32 3.53
N ILE A 32 -8.32 15.87 4.11
CA ILE A 32 -9.39 15.05 4.71
C ILE A 32 -10.07 14.17 3.64
N LEU A 33 -10.34 14.73 2.45
CA LEU A 33 -10.88 13.97 1.32
C LEU A 33 -9.94 12.83 0.92
N PHE A 34 -8.63 13.10 0.81
CA PHE A 34 -7.61 12.09 0.47
C PHE A 34 -7.58 10.94 1.48
N ILE A 35 -7.56 11.24 2.79
CA ILE A 35 -7.59 10.19 3.82
C ILE A 35 -8.88 9.37 3.74
N LYS A 36 -10.05 9.99 3.50
CA LYS A 36 -11.31 9.26 3.28
C LYS A 36 -11.25 8.35 2.04
N GLN A 37 -10.56 8.77 0.98
CA GLN A 37 -10.33 7.94 -0.20
C GLN A 37 -9.40 6.76 0.12
N VAL A 38 -8.30 6.97 0.85
CA VAL A 38 -7.40 5.89 1.29
C VAL A 38 -8.15 4.83 2.09
N PHE A 39 -8.98 5.22 3.06
CA PHE A 39 -9.82 4.26 3.81
C PHE A 39 -10.81 3.51 2.90
N THR A 40 -11.37 4.19 1.90
CA THR A 40 -12.24 3.54 0.91
C THR A 40 -11.49 2.50 0.08
N GLU A 41 -10.22 2.77 -0.24
CA GLU A 41 -9.38 1.84 -1.00
C GLU A 41 -8.85 0.69 -0.14
N LEU A 42 -8.48 0.96 1.12
CA LEU A 42 -8.07 -0.07 2.08
C LEU A 42 -9.18 -1.08 2.36
N LYS A 43 -10.46 -0.67 2.29
CA LYS A 43 -11.60 -1.61 2.39
C LYS A 43 -11.67 -2.61 1.24
N LYS A 44 -11.03 -2.33 0.11
CA LYS A 44 -10.94 -3.26 -1.03
C LYS A 44 -9.83 -4.30 -0.85
N VAL A 45 -8.98 -4.14 0.15
CA VAL A 45 -7.95 -5.12 0.47
C VAL A 45 -8.64 -6.34 1.07
N VAL A 46 -8.55 -7.46 0.36
CA VAL A 46 -9.03 -8.74 0.86
C VAL A 46 -8.09 -9.26 1.94
N THR A 47 -8.60 -9.44 3.15
CA THR A 47 -7.84 -10.06 4.23
C THR A 47 -7.77 -11.56 3.99
N PRO A 48 -6.58 -12.17 3.96
CA PRO A 48 -6.43 -13.58 3.60
C PRO A 48 -7.06 -14.49 4.66
N THR A 49 -7.56 -15.64 4.20
CA THR A 49 -8.03 -16.68 5.13
C THR A 49 -6.85 -17.31 5.88
N ARG A 50 -7.11 -17.90 7.06
CA ARG A 50 -6.07 -18.62 7.83
C ARG A 50 -5.36 -19.70 6.99
N ARG A 51 -6.10 -20.33 6.07
CA ARG A 51 -5.58 -21.36 5.17
C ARG A 51 -4.64 -20.80 4.11
N GLU A 52 -4.95 -19.65 3.51
CA GLU A 52 -4.06 -18.96 2.58
C GLU A 52 -2.75 -18.53 3.25
N LEU A 53 -2.83 -17.96 4.46
CA LEU A 53 -1.65 -17.57 5.24
C LEU A 53 -0.72 -18.76 5.49
N LEU A 54 -1.27 -19.91 5.88
CA LEU A 54 -0.49 -21.13 6.07
C LEU A 54 0.13 -21.61 4.76
N ASN A 55 -0.61 -21.60 3.65
CA ASN A 55 -0.07 -21.99 2.35
C ASN A 55 1.11 -21.11 1.93
N TYR A 56 0.99 -19.78 2.04
CA TYR A 56 2.08 -18.86 1.70
C TYR A 56 3.30 -19.08 2.58
N THR A 57 3.09 -19.27 3.88
CA THR A 57 4.18 -19.53 4.83
C THR A 57 4.86 -20.86 4.54
N LEU A 58 4.09 -21.91 4.21
CA LEU A 58 4.60 -23.23 3.88
C LEU A 58 5.44 -23.21 2.59
N VAL A 59 4.98 -22.51 1.55
CA VAL A 59 5.73 -22.36 0.30
C VAL A 59 7.09 -21.71 0.56
N VAL A 60 7.13 -20.63 1.36
CA VAL A 60 8.39 -19.97 1.74
C VAL A 60 9.28 -20.91 2.53
N LEU A 61 8.73 -21.67 3.47
CA LEU A 61 9.50 -22.60 4.29
C LEU A 61 10.12 -23.72 3.45
N ILE A 62 9.38 -24.28 2.50
CA ILE A 62 9.89 -25.27 1.54
C ILE A 62 11.03 -24.67 0.70
N PHE A 63 10.84 -23.45 0.18
CA PHE A 63 11.86 -22.76 -0.60
C PHE A 63 13.16 -22.55 0.20
N VAL A 64 13.04 -22.11 1.46
CA VAL A 64 14.20 -21.92 2.36
C VAL A 64 14.90 -23.23 2.65
N VAL A 65 14.17 -24.34 2.85
CA VAL A 65 14.75 -25.68 3.04
C VAL A 65 15.54 -26.13 1.80
N ILE A 66 15.01 -25.89 0.59
CA ILE A 66 15.73 -26.21 -0.65
C ILE A 66 17.02 -25.42 -0.74
N MET A 67 16.98 -24.11 -0.46
CA MET A 67 18.19 -23.27 -0.47
C MET A 67 19.22 -23.75 0.57
N MET A 68 18.78 -24.11 1.78
CA MET A 68 19.68 -24.70 2.79
C MET A 68 20.30 -26.01 2.30
N ALA A 69 19.53 -26.89 1.66
CA ALA A 69 20.04 -28.15 1.12
C ALA A 69 21.09 -27.92 0.02
N ILE A 70 20.87 -26.94 -0.85
CA ILE A 70 21.84 -26.55 -1.88
C ILE A 70 23.13 -26.01 -1.23
N VAL A 71 23.00 -25.07 -0.29
CA VAL A 71 24.16 -24.49 0.40
C VAL A 71 24.96 -25.57 1.11
N VAL A 72 24.32 -26.42 1.90
CA VAL A 72 25.00 -27.54 2.58
C VAL A 72 25.66 -28.48 1.59
N GLY A 73 24.99 -28.81 0.48
CA GLY A 73 25.58 -29.66 -0.57
C GLY A 73 26.82 -29.04 -1.21
N LEU A 74 26.77 -27.74 -1.48
CA LEU A 74 27.89 -27.00 -2.04
C LEU A 74 29.03 -26.85 -1.02
N ASP A 75 28.73 -26.52 0.23
CA ASP A 75 29.73 -26.40 1.31
C ASP A 75 30.50 -27.72 1.48
N GLN A 76 29.80 -28.85 1.46
CA GLN A 76 30.41 -30.17 1.55
C GLN A 76 31.25 -30.51 0.32
N LEU A 77 30.75 -30.18 -0.87
CA LEU A 77 31.47 -30.38 -2.13
C LEU A 77 32.76 -29.55 -2.16
N PHE A 78 32.67 -28.26 -1.85
CA PHE A 78 33.83 -27.37 -1.82
C PHE A 78 34.81 -27.74 -0.71
N GLY A 79 34.32 -28.17 0.46
CA GLY A 79 35.17 -28.69 1.53
C GLY A 79 35.95 -29.93 1.09
N TRP A 80 35.29 -30.89 0.46
CA TRP A 80 35.94 -32.09 -0.08
C TRP A 80 36.95 -31.75 -1.19
N LEU A 81 36.59 -30.85 -2.11
CA LEU A 81 37.48 -30.38 -3.16
C LEU A 81 38.71 -29.66 -2.58
N ALA A 82 38.53 -28.84 -1.55
CA ALA A 82 39.63 -28.15 -0.90
C ALA A 82 40.61 -29.13 -0.25
N ILE A 83 40.12 -30.20 0.39
CA ILE A 83 40.98 -31.28 0.92
C ILE A 83 41.74 -31.98 -0.21
N ILE A 84 41.12 -32.22 -1.36
CA ILE A 84 41.82 -32.86 -2.49
C ILE A 84 42.89 -31.95 -3.09
N VAL A 85 42.59 -30.66 -3.25
CA VAL A 85 43.47 -29.70 -3.93
C VAL A 85 44.59 -29.22 -3.01
N PHE A 86 44.30 -29.02 -1.73
CA PHE A 86 45.22 -28.40 -0.76
C PHE A 86 45.59 -29.31 0.43
N GLY A 87 44.98 -30.50 0.54
CA GLY A 87 45.32 -31.48 1.57
C GLY A 87 46.55 -32.26 1.17
N ASP A 88 47.72 -31.63 1.28
CA ASP A 88 48.99 -32.33 1.36
C ASP A 88 49.18 -32.79 2.82
N PRO A 89 49.34 -34.09 3.08
CA PRO A 89 49.72 -34.58 4.39
C PRO A 89 51.23 -34.35 4.58
N ALA A 90 51.59 -33.33 5.34
CA ALA A 90 52.81 -33.41 6.14
C ALA A 90 52.60 -34.41 7.29
#